data_AF-A0AAW7TKE5-F1
#
_entry.id   AF-A0AAW7TKE5-F1
#
_cell.length_a   1.000
_cell.length_b   1.000
_cell.length_c   1.000
_cell.angle_alpha   90.00
_cell.angle_beta   90.00
_cell.angle_gamma   90.00
#
_symmetry.space_group_name_H-M   'P 1'
#
loop_
_entity.id
_entity.type
_entity.pdbx_description
1 polymer ?
#
loop_
_entity_poly.entity_id
_entity_poly.type
_entity_poly.pdbx_seq_one_letter_code
_entity_poly.pdbx_strand_id
1 'polypeptide(L)'
;MGKVNGIPIQLKQVTEIRDGVRKEIVVIEANGLYYLKGDATYVTFEETHEGETIKNVVKIANDEVVVLRSGAISMRHTFRKQSETIGTYESPVARWEMKTKTEQVLYQYNEKTKKGQLFFSYILHLSGKHVGRHAVTISFKEAKR
;
A
#
# COMPACT_ATOMS: atom_id res chain seq x y z
N MET A 1 1.35 18.57 15.03
CA MET A 1 1.90 17.30 14.52
C MET A 1 3.40 17.47 14.28
N GLY A 2 4.26 16.73 14.98
CA GLY A 2 5.71 16.83 14.80
C GLY A 2 6.13 16.42 13.39
N LYS A 3 7.05 17.17 12.78
CA LYS A 3 7.65 16.84 11.48
C LYS A 3 8.21 15.41 11.55
N VAL A 4 7.66 14.52 10.73
CA VAL A 4 8.28 13.21 10.50
C VAL A 4 9.50 13.47 9.62
N ASN A 5 10.69 13.41 10.21
CA ASN A 5 11.95 13.50 9.48
C ASN A 5 12.16 12.19 8.70
N GLY A 6 11.59 12.10 7.50
CA GLY A 6 11.83 11.01 6.57
C GLY A 6 12.78 11.38 5.46
N ILE A 7 13.41 10.38 4.86
CA ILE A 7 14.24 10.53 3.67
C ILE A 7 13.31 10.70 2.47
N PRO A 8 13.46 11.77 1.66
CA PRO A 8 12.69 11.93 0.43
C PRO A 8 12.94 10.79 -0.54
N ILE A 9 11.88 10.26 -1.13
CA ILE A 9 11.93 9.15 -2.09
C ILE A 9 11.12 9.46 -3.35
N GLN A 10 11.55 8.87 -4.46
CA GLN A 10 10.73 8.69 -5.65
C GLN A 10 10.14 7.28 -5.61
N LEU A 11 8.82 7.18 -5.72
CA LEU A 11 8.05 5.96 -5.56
C LEU A 11 7.29 5.62 -6.84
N LYS A 12 7.23 4.32 -7.14
CA LYS A 12 6.36 3.73 -8.15
C LYS A 12 5.61 2.55 -7.54
N GLN A 13 4.29 2.62 -7.56
CA GLN A 13 3.40 1.51 -7.23
C GLN A 13 2.81 0.94 -8.52
N VAL A 14 2.85 -0.37 -8.66
CA VAL A 14 2.19 -1.13 -9.73
C VAL A 14 1.25 -2.13 -9.08
N THR A 15 -0.03 -2.09 -9.46
CA THR A 15 -1.04 -3.03 -9.00
C THR A 15 -1.58 -3.80 -10.19
N GLU A 16 -1.36 -5.11 -10.22
CA GLU A 16 -2.05 -6.01 -11.14
C GLU A 16 -3.32 -6.54 -10.48
N ILE A 17 -4.44 -6.44 -11.19
CA ILE A 17 -5.75 -6.93 -10.75
C ILE A 17 -6.21 -7.99 -11.74
N ARG A 18 -6.61 -9.15 -11.23
CA ARG A 18 -7.16 -10.26 -12.03
C ARG A 18 -8.50 -10.69 -11.47
N ASP A 19 -9.53 -10.64 -12.30
CA ASP A 19 -10.88 -11.12 -11.98
C ASP A 19 -11.40 -11.94 -13.16
N GLY A 20 -11.32 -13.27 -13.03
CA GLY A 20 -11.57 -14.18 -14.15
C GLY A 20 -10.63 -13.91 -15.34
N VAL A 21 -11.22 -13.59 -16.49
CA VAL A 21 -10.49 -13.22 -17.72
C VAL A 21 -10.04 -11.76 -17.75
N ARG A 22 -10.58 -10.90 -16.87
CA ARG A 22 -10.22 -9.49 -16.82
C ARG A 22 -8.87 -9.32 -16.16
N LYS A 23 -7.97 -8.61 -16.84
CA LYS A 23 -6.69 -8.14 -16.29
C LYS A 23 -6.63 -6.62 -16.39
N GLU A 24 -6.26 -5.99 -15.28
CA GLU A 24 -6.05 -4.55 -15.20
C GLU A 24 -4.71 -4.25 -14.53
N ILE A 25 -4.05 -3.18 -14.96
CA ILE A 25 -2.80 -2.70 -14.37
C ILE A 25 -2.99 -1.24 -14.01
N VAL A 26 -2.83 -0.93 -12.73
CA VAL A 26 -2.86 0.44 -12.19
C VAL A 26 -1.44 0.84 -11.80
N VAL A 27 -0.99 2.00 -12.25
CA VAL A 27 0.33 2.54 -11.95
C VAL A 27 0.18 3.90 -11.27
N ILE A 28 0.88 4.07 -10.14
CA ILE A 28 0.98 5.33 -9.41
C ILE A 28 2.45 5.68 -9.29
N GLU A 29 2.80 6.90 -9.67
CA GLU A 29 4.13 7.47 -9.46
C GLU A 29 3.99 8.71 -8.58
N ALA A 30 4.77 8.77 -7.51
CA ALA A 30 4.65 9.80 -6.49
C ALA A 30 5.99 10.11 -5.84
N ASN A 31 6.11 11.31 -5.30
CA ASN A 31 7.15 11.59 -4.31
C ASN A 31 6.62 11.23 -2.92
N GLY A 32 7.52 10.81 -2.04
CA GLY A 32 7.15 10.40 -0.70
C GLY A 32 8.28 10.54 0.29
N LEU A 33 8.06 9.98 1.47
CA LEU A 33 9.04 9.87 2.53
C LEU A 33 9.19 8.40 2.93
N TYR A 34 10.43 8.01 3.17
CA TYR A 34 10.80 6.74 3.77
C TYR A 34 11.44 7.00 5.14
N TYR A 35 11.04 6.25 6.16
CA TYR A 35 11.67 6.32 7.48
C TYR A 35 11.49 5.03 8.26
N LEU A 36 12.37 4.82 9.24
CA LEU A 36 12.27 3.72 10.20
C LEU A 36 11.69 4.26 11.51
N LYS A 37 10.81 3.50 12.15
CA LYS A 37 10.31 3.79 13.50
C LYS A 37 10.12 2.49 14.27
N GLY A 38 10.98 2.26 15.26
CA GLY A 38 11.14 0.94 15.87
C GLY A 38 11.60 -0.06 14.81
N ASP A 39 11.03 -1.27 14.83
CA ASP A 39 11.36 -2.34 13.87
C ASP A 39 10.52 -2.30 12.59
N ALA A 40 9.83 -1.18 12.33
CA ALA A 40 8.95 -1.02 11.19
C ALA A 40 9.49 0.01 10.21
N THR A 41 9.43 -0.35 8.93
CA THR A 41 9.61 0.58 7.81
C THR A 41 8.31 1.31 7.54
N TYR A 42 8.40 2.60 7.27
CA TYR A 42 7.29 3.43 6.83
C TYR A 42 7.60 4.04 5.47
N VAL A 43 6.61 3.98 4.58
CA VAL A 43 6.60 4.66 3.27
C VAL A 43 5.32 5.49 3.22
N THR A 44 5.46 6.80 3.06
CA THR A 44 4.32 7.72 2.98
C THR A 44 4.37 8.51 1.69
N PHE A 45 3.24 8.63 1.00
CA PHE A 45 3.13 9.37 -0.25
C PHE A 45 1.70 9.88 -0.43
N GLU A 46 1.55 10.88 -1.28
CA GLU A 46 0.24 11.40 -1.67
C GLU A 46 -0.04 11.04 -3.12
N GLU A 47 -1.29 10.73 -3.42
CA GLU A 47 -1.79 10.58 -4.78
C GLU A 47 -3.00 11.48 -4.98
N THR A 48 -3.28 11.82 -6.22
CA THR A 48 -4.48 12.58 -6.60
C THR A 48 -5.42 11.66 -7.36
N HIS A 49 -6.65 11.56 -6.89
CA HIS A 49 -7.72 10.83 -7.55
C HIS A 49 -8.90 11.78 -7.76
N GLU A 50 -9.32 11.97 -9.02
CA GLU A 50 -10.42 12.88 -9.39
C GLU A 50 -10.28 14.32 -8.84
N GLY A 51 -9.05 14.80 -8.69
CA GLY A 51 -8.77 16.13 -8.13
C GLY A 51 -8.72 16.18 -6.59
N GLU A 52 -9.02 15.09 -5.91
CA GLU A 52 -8.92 14.97 -4.46
C GLU A 52 -7.62 14.26 -4.04
N THR A 53 -7.04 14.71 -2.93
CA THR A 53 -5.80 14.13 -2.40
C THR A 53 -6.09 12.94 -1.49
N ILE A 54 -5.37 11.84 -1.72
CA ILE A 54 -5.33 10.67 -0.85
C ILE A 54 -3.92 10.53 -0.28
N LYS A 55 -3.81 10.56 1.05
CA LYS A 55 -2.57 10.34 1.78
C LYS A 55 -2.45 8.86 2.10
N ASN A 56 -1.37 8.24 1.64
CA ASN A 56 -1.07 6.83 1.85
C ASN A 56 0.06 6.70 2.89
N VAL A 57 -0.15 5.81 3.86
CA VAL A 57 0.87 5.36 4.81
C VAL A 57 0.97 3.85 4.72
N VAL A 58 2.13 3.34 4.33
CA VAL A 58 2.44 1.92 4.26
C VAL A 58 3.45 1.61 5.35
N LYS A 59 3.01 0.88 6.39
CA LYS A 59 3.87 0.34 7.44
C LYS A 59 4.20 -1.10 7.11
N ILE A 60 5.49 -1.44 7.13
CA ILE A 60 6.00 -2.77 6.81
C ILE A 60 6.75 -3.26 8.04
N ALA A 61 6.34 -4.40 8.59
CA ALA A 61 7.00 -5.03 9.72
C ALA A 61 6.79 -6.54 9.68
N ASN A 62 7.88 -7.31 9.80
CA ASN A 62 7.84 -8.78 9.69
C ASN A 62 7.13 -9.22 8.39
N ASP A 63 6.15 -10.12 8.51
CA ASP A 63 5.30 -10.61 7.42
C ASP A 63 3.98 -9.81 7.26
N GLU A 64 3.94 -8.57 7.77
CA GLU A 64 2.76 -7.70 7.74
C GLU A 64 3.00 -6.38 7.00
N VAL A 65 1.97 -5.96 6.26
CA VAL A 65 1.85 -4.62 5.69
C VAL A 65 0.56 -3.98 6.19
N VAL A 66 0.66 -2.86 6.90
CA VAL A 66 -0.51 -2.05 7.26
C VAL A 66 -0.59 -0.87 6.30
N VAL A 67 -1.71 -0.77 5.59
CA VAL A 67 -2.01 0.36 4.72
C VAL A 67 -3.06 1.23 5.40
N LEU A 68 -2.74 2.51 5.54
CA LEU A 68 -3.68 3.54 5.93
C LEU A 68 -3.83 4.53 4.78
N ARG A 69 -5.07 4.82 4.40
CA ARG A 69 -5.42 5.87 3.44
C ARG A 69 -6.35 6.86 4.10
N SER A 70 -6.14 8.15 3.85
CA SER A 70 -6.91 9.25 4.43
C SER A 70 -7.03 10.40 3.43
N GLY A 71 -8.06 11.23 3.54
CA GLY A 71 -8.36 12.30 2.58
C GLY A 71 -9.69 11.99 1.88
N ALA A 72 -9.68 11.92 0.56
CA ALA A 72 -10.85 11.59 -0.26
C ALA A 72 -11.52 10.25 0.13
N ILE A 73 -10.71 9.31 0.64
CA ILE A 73 -11.15 8.05 1.20
C ILE A 73 -10.51 7.83 2.57
N SER A 74 -11.14 6.98 3.39
CA SER A 74 -10.60 6.48 4.65
C SER A 74 -10.47 4.96 4.55
N MET A 75 -9.27 4.45 4.80
CA MET A 75 -9.00 3.02 4.75
C MET A 75 -7.99 2.65 5.82
N ARG A 76 -8.23 1.56 6.53
CA ARG A 76 -7.23 0.90 7.35
C ARG A 76 -7.32 -0.59 7.11
N HIS A 77 -6.23 -1.16 6.61
CA HIS A 77 -6.15 -2.60 6.37
C HIS A 77 -4.79 -3.17 6.72
N THR A 78 -4.80 -4.40 7.23
CA THR A 78 -3.57 -5.16 7.50
C THR A 78 -3.52 -6.34 6.55
N PHE A 79 -2.46 -6.44 5.76
CA PHE A 79 -2.15 -7.61 4.95
C PHE A 79 -1.12 -8.44 5.71
N ARG A 80 -1.50 -9.64 6.16
CA ARG A 80 -0.63 -10.56 6.91
C ARG A 80 -0.45 -11.82 6.10
N LYS A 81 0.80 -12.14 5.74
CA LYS A 81 1.14 -13.33 4.95
C LYS A 81 0.42 -14.58 5.45
N GLN A 82 -0.14 -15.35 4.51
CA GLN A 82 -0.86 -16.60 4.75
C GLN A 82 -2.06 -16.49 5.71
N SER A 83 -2.59 -15.28 5.91
CA SER A 83 -3.68 -15.02 6.84
C SER A 83 -4.82 -14.26 6.18
N GLU A 84 -6.02 -14.47 6.74
CA GLU A 84 -7.19 -13.65 6.45
C GLU A 84 -7.29 -12.51 7.46
N THR A 85 -7.63 -11.33 6.95
CA THR A 85 -7.78 -10.12 7.76
C THR A 85 -8.98 -9.32 7.28
N ILE A 86 -9.58 -8.57 8.19
CA ILE A 86 -10.69 -7.67 7.93
C ILE A 86 -10.22 -6.24 8.23
N GLY A 87 -10.58 -5.33 7.34
CA GLY A 87 -10.39 -3.90 7.50
C GLY A 87 -11.58 -3.14 6.93
N THR A 88 -11.42 -1.83 6.84
CA THR A 88 -12.48 -0.93 6.38
C THR A 88 -12.02 -0.13 5.18
N TYR A 89 -12.95 0.08 4.26
CA TYR A 89 -12.82 1.02 3.15
C TYR A 89 -14.04 1.94 3.15
N GLU A 90 -13.81 3.23 3.25
CA GLU A 90 -14.83 4.27 3.39
C GLU A 90 -14.61 5.34 2.32
N SER A 91 -15.64 5.61 1.53
CA SER A 91 -15.75 6.77 0.66
C SER A 91 -16.77 7.75 1.26
N PRO A 92 -16.97 8.95 0.67
CA PRO A 92 -17.95 9.91 1.16
C PRO A 92 -19.40 9.39 1.19
N VAL A 93 -19.71 8.41 0.34
CA VAL A 93 -21.08 7.91 0.14
C VAL A 93 -21.34 6.52 0.72
N ALA A 94 -20.28 5.76 1.03
CA ALA A 94 -20.44 4.38 1.45
C ALA A 94 -19.24 3.84 2.24
N ARG A 95 -19.52 2.81 3.02
CA ARG A 95 -18.57 2.06 3.83
C ARG A 95 -18.67 0.59 3.52
N TRP A 96 -17.54 -0.04 3.26
CA TRP A 96 -17.44 -1.45 2.95
C TRP A 96 -16.51 -2.15 3.94
N GLU A 97 -16.92 -3.35 4.34
CA GLU A 97 -16.01 -4.30 4.96
C GLU A 97 -15.09 -4.86 3.88
N MET A 98 -13.78 -4.77 4.12
CA MET A 98 -12.78 -5.34 3.25
C MET A 98 -12.18 -6.57 3.90
N LYS A 99 -12.37 -7.73 3.28
CA LYS A 99 -11.75 -8.98 3.71
C LYS A 99 -10.71 -9.41 2.70
N THR A 100 -9.51 -9.72 3.17
CA THR A 100 -8.45 -10.19 2.28
C THR A 100 -7.80 -11.45 2.79
N LYS A 101 -7.56 -12.40 1.88
CA LYS A 101 -6.63 -13.51 2.12
C LYS A 101 -5.29 -13.16 1.50
N THR A 102 -4.30 -12.83 2.33
CA THR A 102 -2.96 -12.44 1.86
C THR A 102 -2.12 -13.70 1.65
N GLU A 103 -1.46 -13.79 0.51
CA GLU A 103 -0.71 -14.98 0.11
C GLU A 103 0.79 -14.79 0.27
N GLN A 104 1.29 -13.61 -0.09
CA GLN A 104 2.71 -13.26 -0.05
C GLN A 104 2.88 -11.84 0.49
N VAL A 105 3.94 -11.66 1.25
CA VAL A 105 4.52 -10.37 1.65
C VAL A 105 6.03 -10.56 1.55
N LEU A 106 6.69 -9.73 0.74
CA LEU A 106 8.12 -9.75 0.51
C LEU A 106 8.62 -8.31 0.52
N TYR A 107 9.52 -8.00 1.43
CA TYR A 107 10.13 -6.68 1.51
C TYR A 107 11.65 -6.80 1.48
N GLN A 108 12.28 -5.94 0.67
CA GLN A 108 13.72 -5.81 0.61
C GLN A 108 14.12 -4.34 0.51
N TYR A 109 15.19 -3.98 1.20
CA TYR A 109 15.84 -2.69 1.06
C TYR A 109 17.34 -2.90 0.84
N ASN A 110 17.87 -2.25 -0.19
CA ASN A 110 19.28 -2.36 -0.57
C ASN A 110 20.02 -1.09 -0.15
N GLU A 111 20.81 -1.20 0.91
CA GLU A 111 21.59 -0.08 1.47
C GLU A 111 22.59 0.54 0.49
N LYS A 112 23.17 -0.25 -0.42
CA LYS A 112 24.17 0.26 -1.39
C LYS A 112 23.53 1.11 -2.48
N THR A 113 22.36 0.69 -2.95
CA THR A 113 21.65 1.36 -4.04
C THR A 113 20.60 2.34 -3.55
N LYS A 114 20.31 2.35 -2.24
CA LYS A 114 19.26 3.15 -1.59
C LYS A 114 17.88 2.94 -2.23
N LYS A 115 17.58 1.67 -2.54
CA LYS A 115 16.34 1.23 -3.17
C LYS A 115 15.59 0.25 -2.29
N GLY A 116 14.29 0.47 -2.14
CA GLY A 116 13.37 -0.46 -1.48
C GLY A 116 12.37 -1.04 -2.46
N GLN A 117 11.95 -2.28 -2.21
CA GLN A 117 10.87 -2.93 -2.92
C GLN A 117 10.01 -3.74 -1.94
N LEU A 118 8.72 -3.45 -1.94
CA LEU A 118 7.69 -4.24 -1.28
C LEU A 118 6.84 -4.91 -2.35
N PHE A 119 6.62 -6.21 -2.19
CA PHE A 119 5.64 -6.98 -2.95
C PHE A 119 4.67 -7.65 -1.99
N PHE A 120 3.38 -7.57 -2.28
CA PHE A 120 2.37 -8.37 -1.59
C PHE A 120 1.21 -8.72 -2.51
N SER A 121 0.64 -9.91 -2.33
CA SER A 121 -0.51 -10.38 -3.09
C SER A 121 -1.62 -10.90 -2.20
N TYR A 122 -2.85 -10.68 -2.64
CA TYR A 122 -4.03 -11.06 -1.86
C TYR A 122 -5.26 -11.30 -2.75
N ILE A 123 -6.20 -12.07 -2.23
CA ILE A 123 -7.56 -12.18 -2.78
C ILE A 123 -8.45 -11.21 -2.01
N LEU A 124 -9.19 -10.38 -2.73
CA LEU A 124 -10.07 -9.36 -2.18
C LEU A 124 -11.53 -9.80 -2.20
N HIS A 125 -12.19 -9.65 -1.06
CA HIS A 125 -13.64 -9.68 -0.93
C HIS A 125 -14.14 -8.35 -0.35
N LEU A 126 -15.07 -7.70 -1.03
CA LEU A 126 -15.75 -6.49 -0.54
C LEU A 126 -17.20 -6.82 -0.22
N SER A 127 -17.61 -6.59 1.03
CA SER A 127 -18.95 -6.93 1.53
C SER A 127 -19.40 -8.35 1.13
N GLY A 128 -18.49 -9.31 1.27
CA GLY A 128 -18.73 -10.73 0.95
C GLY A 128 -18.62 -11.12 -0.53
N LYS A 129 -18.54 -10.16 -1.46
CA LYS A 129 -18.38 -10.43 -2.89
C LYS A 129 -16.90 -10.57 -3.25
N HIS A 130 -16.54 -11.62 -3.99
CA HIS A 130 -15.20 -11.76 -4.57
C HIS A 130 -14.97 -10.67 -5.63
N VAL A 131 -13.86 -9.93 -5.49
CA VAL A 131 -13.50 -8.79 -6.36
C VAL A 131 -12.29 -9.08 -7.24
N GLY A 132 -11.50 -10.09 -6.88
CA GLY A 132 -10.35 -10.52 -7.67
C GLY A 132 -9.10 -10.75 -6.84
N ARG A 133 -8.04 -11.12 -7.54
CA ARG A 133 -6.69 -11.27 -7.02
C ARG A 133 -5.86 -10.04 -7.36
N HIS A 134 -5.21 -9.48 -6.36
CA HIS A 134 -4.37 -8.30 -6.47
C HIS A 134 -2.91 -8.68 -6.21
N ALA A 135 -2.00 -8.12 -6.99
CA ALA A 135 -0.57 -8.15 -6.73
C ALA A 135 -0.04 -6.73 -6.77
N VAL A 136 0.47 -6.25 -5.65
CA VAL A 136 0.96 -4.89 -5.46
C VAL A 136 2.48 -4.93 -5.35
N THR A 137 3.15 -4.13 -6.17
CA THR A 137 4.59 -3.88 -6.07
C THR A 137 4.81 -2.39 -5.83
N ILE A 138 5.42 -2.05 -4.71
CA ILE A 138 5.86 -0.68 -4.39
C ILE A 138 7.38 -0.66 -4.46
N SER A 139 7.92 0.08 -5.41
CA SER A 139 9.37 0.31 -5.54
C SER A 139 9.67 1.77 -5.24
N PHE A 140 10.69 2.03 -4.45
CA PHE A 140 11.12 3.39 -4.13
C PHE A 140 12.63 3.52 -4.09
N LYS A 141 13.13 4.71 -4.36
CA LYS A 141 14.55 5.06 -4.25
C LYS A 141 14.69 6.41 -3.55
N GLU A 142 15.74 6.57 -2.75
CA GLU A 142 16.07 7.87 -2.17
C GLU A 142 16.27 8.91 -3.28
N ALA A 143 15.65 10.08 -3.11
CA ALA A 143 15.86 11.20 -4.01
C ALA A 143 17.32 11.64 -3.90
N LYS A 144 17.97 11.90 -5.05
CA LYS A 144 19.29 12.53 -5.05
C LYS A 144 19.13 13.92 -4.42
N ARG A 145 20.00 14.22 -3.45
CA ARG A 145 20.15 15.58 -2.92
C ARG A 145 20.66 16.51 -4.01
#